data_AF-A0A8X6YJA8-F1
#
_entry.id   AF-A0A8X6YJA8-F1
#
_cell.length_a   1.000
_cell.length_b   1.000
_cell.length_c   1.000
_cell.angle_alpha   90.00
_cell.angle_beta   90.00
_cell.angle_gamma   90.00
#
_symmetry.space_group_name_H-M   'P 1'
#
loop_
_entity.id
_entity.type
_entity.pdbx_description
1 polymer ?
#
loop_
_entity_poly.entity_id
_entity_poly.type
_entity_poly.pdbx_seq_one_letter_code
_entity_poly.pdbx_strand_id
1 'polypeptide(L)'
;MLFLKHKPINVLKPFLSLLGHISKDQTLQYILIMIDDMLQEDKSRVELFKPTKHSKKKTDSLWSPFLSLLNRPDGFITNMTSRIIAKLACWSKELMDGSDLNFYLTWLKDQLRQPNNEYIQSVARCLQMMPL
;
A
#
# COMPACT_ATOMS: atom_id res chain seq x y z
N MET A 1 -18.16 7.51 -9.65
CA MET A 1 -17.91 7.28 -8.20
C MET A 1 -18.13 8.59 -7.44
N LEU A 2 -19.35 8.83 -6.92
CA LEU A 2 -19.72 10.06 -6.19
C LEU A 2 -19.54 9.94 -4.66
N PHE A 3 -18.97 8.83 -4.16
CA PHE A 3 -19.00 8.48 -2.74
C PHE A 3 -17.94 9.16 -1.85
N LEU A 4 -16.95 9.86 -2.41
CA LEU A 4 -15.84 10.42 -1.62
C LEU A 4 -15.90 11.94 -1.38
N LYS A 5 -16.99 12.61 -1.80
CA LYS A 5 -17.14 14.06 -1.58
C LYS A 5 -17.37 14.45 -0.11
N HIS A 6 -17.75 13.50 0.75
CA HIS A 6 -18.02 13.76 2.17
C HIS A 6 -17.07 12.96 3.08
N LYS A 7 -16.01 13.64 3.55
CA LYS A 7 -15.09 13.24 4.65
C LYS A 7 -14.27 11.95 4.43
N PRO A 8 -13.11 12.03 3.75
CA PRO A 8 -12.23 10.88 3.52
C PRO A 8 -11.56 10.31 4.79
N ILE A 9 -11.48 11.08 5.88
CA ILE A 9 -10.76 10.72 7.12
C ILE A 9 -11.40 9.57 7.92
N ASN A 10 -12.72 9.43 7.90
CA ASN A 10 -13.40 8.45 8.75
C ASN A 10 -13.38 7.02 8.19
N VAL A 11 -13.02 6.89 6.92
CA VAL A 11 -13.12 5.65 6.16
C VAL A 11 -11.81 4.85 6.20
N LEU A 12 -10.67 5.54 6.33
CA LEU A 12 -9.33 4.95 6.32
C LEU A 12 -8.97 4.14 7.55
N LYS A 13 -9.38 4.58 8.74
CA LYS A 13 -9.07 3.86 9.99
C LYS A 13 -9.74 2.48 10.04
N PRO A 14 -11.05 2.34 9.71
CA PRO A 14 -11.66 1.03 9.52
C PRO A 14 -10.94 0.22 8.44
N PHE A 15 -10.62 0.79 7.28
CA PHE A 15 -9.94 0.05 6.22
C PHE A 15 -8.57 -0.50 6.64
N LEU A 16 -7.72 0.29 7.29
CA LEU A 16 -6.43 -0.16 7.78
C LEU A 16 -6.56 -1.25 8.86
N SER A 17 -7.56 -1.12 9.75
CA SER A 17 -7.85 -2.18 10.74
C SER A 17 -8.35 -3.46 10.06
N LEU A 18 -9.08 -3.34 8.96
CA LEU A 18 -9.59 -4.48 8.19
C LEU A 18 -8.49 -5.22 7.41
N LEU A 19 -7.47 -4.52 6.91
CA LEU A 19 -6.33 -5.15 6.21
C LEU A 19 -5.62 -6.21 7.07
N GLY A 20 -5.56 -6.01 8.39
CA GLY A 20 -4.94 -6.96 9.32
C GLY A 20 -5.84 -8.11 9.78
N HIS A 21 -7.18 -7.97 9.66
CA HIS A 21 -8.15 -8.91 10.26
C HIS A 21 -9.06 -9.63 9.25
N ILE A 22 -9.09 -9.21 7.98
CA ILE A 22 -9.88 -9.88 6.95
C ILE A 22 -9.16 -11.13 6.45
N SER A 23 -9.83 -12.28 6.56
CA SER A 23 -9.33 -13.57 6.05
C SER A 23 -9.75 -13.87 4.61
N LYS A 24 -10.74 -13.16 4.06
CA LYS A 24 -11.26 -13.43 2.70
C LYS A 24 -10.52 -12.59 1.65
N ASP A 25 -9.78 -13.27 0.78
CA ASP A 25 -8.96 -12.64 -0.26
C ASP A 25 -9.78 -11.74 -1.19
N GLN A 26 -10.97 -12.16 -1.63
CA GLN A 26 -11.79 -11.34 -2.53
C GLN A 26 -12.19 -9.99 -1.93
N THR A 27 -12.51 -9.95 -0.63
CA THR A 27 -12.82 -8.69 0.07
C THR A 27 -11.59 -7.80 0.14
N LEU A 28 -10.42 -8.40 0.38
CA LEU A 28 -9.15 -7.69 0.40
C LEU A 28 -8.81 -7.10 -0.98
N GLN A 29 -9.01 -7.86 -2.06
CA GLN A 29 -8.83 -7.36 -3.44
C GLN A 29 -9.70 -6.12 -3.70
N TYR A 30 -11.00 -6.15 -3.34
CA TYR A 30 -11.89 -4.99 -3.50
C TYR A 30 -11.43 -3.78 -2.69
N ILE A 31 -10.99 -3.99 -1.43
CA ILE A 31 -10.47 -2.90 -0.59
C ILE A 31 -9.23 -2.28 -1.21
N LEU A 32 -8.29 -3.10 -1.71
CA LEU A 32 -7.07 -2.61 -2.34
C LEU A 32 -7.37 -1.82 -3.62
N ILE A 33 -8.31 -2.27 -4.45
CA ILE A 33 -8.76 -1.49 -5.63
C ILE A 33 -9.33 -0.14 -5.20
N MET A 34 -10.21 -0.10 -4.20
CA MET A 34 -10.79 1.16 -3.71
C MET A 34 -9.73 2.12 -3.17
N ILE A 35 -8.71 1.60 -2.47
CA ILE A 35 -7.57 2.41 -2.01
C ILE A 35 -6.77 2.94 -3.20
N ASP A 36 -6.45 2.10 -4.18
CA ASP A 36 -5.67 2.49 -5.36
C ASP A 36 -6.38 3.59 -6.17
N ASP A 37 -7.68 3.43 -6.40
CA ASP A 37 -8.55 4.40 -7.07
C ASP A 37 -8.65 5.71 -6.29
N MET A 38 -8.84 5.63 -4.96
CA MET A 38 -8.90 6.80 -4.09
C MET A 38 -7.59 7.61 -4.17
N LEU A 39 -6.44 6.95 -4.14
CA LEU A 39 -5.13 7.60 -4.25
C LEU A 39 -4.89 8.16 -5.66
N GLN A 40 -5.37 7.47 -6.69
CA GLN A 40 -5.24 7.90 -8.09
C GLN A 40 -6.05 9.17 -8.36
N GLU A 41 -7.24 9.30 -7.76
CA GLU A 41 -8.12 10.47 -7.92
C GLU A 41 -7.51 11.73 -7.30
N ASP A 42 -6.84 11.61 -6.15
CA ASP A 42 -6.19 12.75 -5.47
C ASP A 42 -4.97 12.28 -4.68
N LYS A 43 -3.79 12.62 -5.20
CA LYS A 43 -2.50 12.25 -4.63
C LYS A 43 -2.30 12.79 -3.21
N SER A 44 -2.95 13.90 -2.84
CA SER A 44 -2.83 14.45 -1.48
C SER A 44 -3.42 13.53 -0.41
N ARG A 45 -4.27 12.57 -0.81
CA ARG A 45 -4.89 11.60 0.10
C ARG A 45 -3.91 10.60 0.70
N VAL A 46 -2.68 10.49 0.20
CA VAL A 46 -1.61 9.73 0.87
C VAL A 46 -1.34 10.24 2.29
N GLU A 47 -1.53 11.54 2.52
CA GLU A 47 -1.33 12.16 3.84
C GLU A 47 -2.35 11.67 4.89
N LEU A 48 -3.48 11.10 4.43
CA LEU A 48 -4.50 10.56 5.33
C LEU A 48 -4.09 9.24 5.98
N PHE A 49 -3.09 8.53 5.42
CA PHE A 49 -2.56 7.29 5.98
C PHE A 49 -1.58 7.55 7.13
N LYS A 50 -1.13 8.80 7.32
CA LYS A 50 -0.16 9.16 8.34
C LYS A 50 -0.71 8.93 9.76
N PRO A 51 0.12 8.42 10.69
CA PRO A 51 -0.27 8.33 12.09
C PRO A 51 -0.61 9.72 12.62
N THR A 52 -1.84 9.93 13.06
CA THR A 52 -2.22 11.20 13.68
C THR A 52 -1.44 11.38 14.98
N LYS A 53 -0.82 12.54 15.20
CA LYS A 53 -0.04 12.91 16.41
C LYS A 53 -0.70 12.59 17.77
N HIS A 54 -2.01 12.35 17.78
CA HIS A 54 -2.81 12.05 18.97
C HIS A 54 -2.95 10.55 19.29
N SER A 55 -2.40 9.66 18.46
CA SER A 55 -2.39 8.23 18.75
C SER A 55 -1.27 7.91 19.74
N LYS A 56 -1.61 7.76 21.02
CA LYS A 56 -0.67 7.45 22.12
C LYS A 56 -0.08 6.03 22.05
N LYS A 57 -0.44 5.22 21.04
CA LYS A 57 0.16 3.91 20.78
C LYS A 57 1.36 4.08 19.85
N LYS A 58 2.53 3.96 20.48
CA LYS A 58 3.86 3.66 19.93
C LYS A 58 3.82 3.20 18.46
N THR A 59 4.20 4.11 17.55
CA THR A 59 4.95 3.83 16.30
C THR A 59 4.61 2.51 15.58
N ASP A 60 3.36 2.28 15.22
CA ASP A 60 3.09 1.30 14.17
C ASP A 60 3.50 1.96 12.86
N SER A 61 4.55 1.43 12.22
CA SER A 61 4.98 1.85 10.89
C SER A 61 3.75 1.88 9.97
N LEU A 62 3.57 3.01 9.26
CA LEU A 62 2.51 3.19 8.26
C LEU A 62 2.52 2.06 7.23
N TRP A 63 3.70 1.49 7.01
CA TRP A 63 4.00 0.48 6.01
C TRP A 63 3.63 -0.92 6.49
N SER A 64 3.76 -1.22 7.79
CA SER A 64 3.59 -2.57 8.34
C SER A 64 2.31 -3.30 7.88
N PRO A 65 1.10 -2.69 7.89
CA PRO A 65 -0.09 -3.36 7.39
C PRO A 65 0.02 -3.75 5.91
N PHE A 66 0.61 -2.89 5.08
CA PHE A 66 0.80 -3.16 3.65
C PHE A 66 1.92 -4.16 3.38
N LEU A 67 3.06 -4.02 4.06
CA LEU A 67 4.19 -4.95 3.92
C LEU A 67 3.80 -6.38 4.31
N SER A 68 2.91 -6.53 5.30
CA SER A 68 2.38 -7.86 5.66
C SER A 68 1.61 -8.54 4.52
N LEU A 69 0.93 -7.78 3.66
CA LEU A 69 0.16 -8.31 2.54
C LEU A 69 1.05 -8.77 1.38
N LEU A 70 2.29 -8.28 1.28
CA LEU A 70 3.27 -8.73 0.28
C LEU A 70 3.70 -10.19 0.49
N ASN A 71 3.44 -10.75 1.67
CA ASN A 71 3.70 -12.16 2.00
C ASN A 71 2.51 -13.09 1.71
N ARG A 72 1.40 -12.58 1.17
CA ARG A 72 0.24 -13.41 0.81
C ARG A 72 0.53 -14.23 -0.46
N PRO A 73 -0.08 -15.42 -0.62
CA PRO A 73 0.11 -16.23 -1.83
C PRO A 73 -0.60 -15.67 -3.07
N ASP A 74 -1.59 -14.78 -2.87
CA ASP A 74 -2.38 -14.20 -3.95
C ASP A 74 -1.57 -13.14 -4.73
N GLY A 75 -1.30 -13.44 -6.01
CA GLY A 75 -0.53 -12.58 -6.90
C GLY A 75 -1.16 -11.21 -7.16
N PHE A 76 -2.50 -11.12 -7.18
CA PHE A 76 -3.18 -9.85 -7.37
C PHE A 76 -3.04 -8.97 -6.12
N ILE A 77 -3.28 -9.54 -4.93
CA ILE A 77 -3.19 -8.83 -3.64
C ILE A 77 -1.79 -8.27 -3.45
N THR A 78 -0.76 -9.09 -3.66
CA THR A 78 0.64 -8.67 -3.48
C THR A 78 1.03 -7.56 -4.45
N ASN A 79 0.66 -7.68 -5.74
CA ASN A 79 0.99 -6.66 -6.74
C ASN A 79 0.18 -5.37 -6.61
N MET A 80 -1.11 -5.45 -6.28
CA MET A 80 -1.92 -4.27 -5.99
C MET A 80 -1.43 -3.55 -4.75
N THR A 81 -1.04 -4.31 -3.71
CA THR A 81 -0.43 -3.72 -2.51
C THR A 81 0.90 -3.04 -2.83
N SER A 82 1.74 -3.67 -3.65
CA SER A 82 3.00 -3.05 -4.10
C SER A 82 2.77 -1.72 -4.82
N ARG A 83 1.75 -1.62 -5.69
CA ARG A 83 1.37 -0.35 -6.34
C ARG A 83 0.98 0.73 -5.33
N ILE A 84 0.18 0.37 -4.32
CA ILE A 84 -0.24 1.30 -3.27
C ILE A 84 0.98 1.76 -2.46
N ILE A 85 1.88 0.86 -2.09
CA ILE A 85 3.13 1.19 -1.39
C ILE A 85 3.96 2.18 -2.21
N ALA A 86 4.18 1.91 -3.50
CA ALA A 86 4.94 2.80 -4.38
C ALA A 86 4.31 4.20 -4.47
N LYS A 87 2.97 4.29 -4.56
CA LYS A 87 2.23 5.57 -4.55
C LYS A 87 2.40 6.32 -3.23
N LEU A 88 2.26 5.61 -2.11
CA LEU A 88 2.45 6.18 -0.78
C LEU A 88 3.89 6.69 -0.61
N ALA A 89 4.89 5.90 -0.99
CA ALA A 89 6.31 6.27 -0.89
C ALA A 89 6.68 7.45 -1.81
N CYS A 90 6.10 7.53 -3.00
CA CYS A 90 6.40 8.56 -4.00
C CYS A 90 5.66 9.89 -3.75
N TRP A 91 4.40 9.83 -3.27
CA TRP A 91 3.56 11.02 -3.15
C TRP A 91 3.51 11.58 -1.72
N SER A 92 3.93 10.81 -0.71
CA SER A 92 4.06 11.29 0.66
C SER A 92 5.26 12.22 0.82
N LYS A 93 5.14 13.21 1.70
CA LYS A 93 6.29 14.02 2.14
C LYS A 93 7.28 13.27 3.02
N GLU A 94 6.83 12.19 3.65
CA GLU A 94 7.64 11.33 4.52
C GLU A 94 8.01 10.08 3.73
N LEU A 95 9.32 9.89 3.53
CA LEU A 95 9.86 8.79 2.75
C LEU A 95 9.90 7.50 3.59
N MET A 96 9.71 6.37 2.91
CA MET A 96 9.99 5.06 3.51
C MET A 96 11.50 4.91 3.69
N ASP A 97 11.93 4.52 4.89
CA ASP A 97 13.35 4.36 5.23
C ASP A 97 13.62 3.06 6.01
N GLY A 98 14.88 2.84 6.37
CA GLY A 98 15.29 1.76 7.27
C GLY A 98 14.92 0.35 6.81
N SER A 99 14.37 -0.44 7.74
CA SER A 99 14.02 -1.84 7.50
C SER A 99 12.87 -2.01 6.51
N ASP A 100 11.93 -1.07 6.49
CA ASP A 100 10.73 -1.15 5.65
C ASP A 100 11.10 -0.96 4.18
N LEU A 101 11.98 0.00 3.89
CA LEU A 101 12.53 0.20 2.55
C LEU A 101 13.32 -1.01 2.08
N ASN A 102 14.20 -1.56 2.92
CA ASN A 102 15.01 -2.72 2.57
C ASN A 102 14.14 -3.97 2.30
N PHE A 103 13.09 -4.18 3.11
CA PHE A 103 12.13 -5.25 2.88
C PHE A 103 11.44 -5.09 1.52
N TYR A 104 10.93 -3.89 1.23
CA TYR A 104 10.19 -3.64 -0.01
C TYR A 104 11.08 -3.74 -1.26
N LEU A 105 12.30 -3.20 -1.23
CA LEU A 105 13.26 -3.33 -2.33
C LEU A 105 13.70 -4.78 -2.55
N THR A 106 13.84 -5.57 -1.48
CA THR A 106 14.13 -7.00 -1.60
C THR A 106 12.98 -7.73 -2.28
N TRP A 107 11.73 -7.45 -1.86
CA TRP A 107 10.55 -8.02 -2.50
C TRP A 107 10.48 -7.67 -3.99
N LEU A 108 10.71 -6.39 -4.36
CA LEU A 108 10.74 -5.97 -5.76
C LEU A 108 11.82 -6.72 -6.56
N LYS A 109 13.03 -6.86 -5.99
CA LYS A 109 14.14 -7.59 -6.62
C LYS A 109 13.78 -9.05 -6.88
N ASP A 110 13.16 -9.72 -5.91
CA ASP A 110 12.80 -11.13 -6.02
C ASP A 110 11.69 -11.32 -7.06
N GLN A 111 10.69 -10.43 -7.08
CA GLN A 111 9.63 -10.44 -8.09
C GLN A 111 10.16 -10.18 -9.51
N LEU A 112 11.16 -9.32 -9.68
CA LEU A 112 11.80 -9.07 -10.97
C LEU A 112 12.62 -10.27 -11.48
N ARG A 113 13.08 -11.13 -10.58
CA ARG A 113 13.86 -12.34 -10.91
C ARG A 113 12.99 -13.57 -11.12
N GLN A 114 11.73 -13.52 -10.70
CA GLN A 114 10.82 -14.65 -10.81
C GLN A 114 10.52 -14.99 -12.27
N PRO A 115 10.78 -16.23 -12.73
CA PRO A 115 10.45 -16.63 -14.09
C PRO A 115 8.93 -16.66 -14.28
N ASN A 116 8.46 -16.25 -15.46
CA ASN A 116 7.04 -16.19 -15.82
C ASN A 116 6.16 -15.34 -14.86
N ASN A 117 6.71 -14.26 -14.30
CA ASN A 117 5.92 -13.34 -13.48
C ASN A 117 4.94 -12.53 -14.35
N GLU A 118 3.65 -12.87 -14.27
CA GLU A 118 2.56 -12.18 -14.98
C GLU A 118 2.47 -10.68 -14.66
N TYR A 119 2.98 -10.27 -13.49
CA TYR A 119 2.96 -8.89 -13.00
C TYR A 119 4.27 -8.13 -13.21
N ILE A 120 5.23 -8.68 -13.96
CA ILE A 120 6.58 -8.10 -14.12
C ILE A 120 6.57 -6.62 -14.53
N GLN A 121 5.64 -6.22 -15.40
CA GLN A 121 5.49 -4.83 -15.85
C GLN A 121 5.00 -3.91 -14.72
N SER A 122 4.11 -4.41 -13.85
CA SER A 122 3.65 -3.67 -12.67
C SER A 122 4.79 -3.50 -11.67
N VAL A 123 5.54 -4.57 -11.39
CA VAL A 123 6.68 -4.58 -10.47
C VAL A 123 7.77 -3.60 -10.95
N ALA A 124 8.11 -3.64 -12.24
CA ALA A 124 9.09 -2.73 -12.83
C ALA A 124 8.65 -1.25 -12.71
N ARG A 125 7.36 -0.96 -12.93
CA ARG A 125 6.81 0.39 -12.75
C ARG A 125 6.87 0.84 -11.28
N CYS A 126 6.55 -0.03 -10.33
CA CYS A 126 6.66 0.29 -8.90
C CYS A 126 8.10 0.67 -8.54
N LEU A 127 9.09 -0.08 -9.02
CA LEU A 127 10.50 0.25 -8.81
C LEU A 127 10.90 1.59 -9.45
N GLN A 128 10.46 1.86 -10.68
CA GLN A 128 10.73 3.13 -11.38
C GLN A 128 10.15 4.36 -10.67
N MET A 129 9.06 4.18 -9.90
CA MET A 129 8.44 5.27 -9.16
C MET A 129 9.15 5.61 -7.84
N MET A 130 9.97 4.69 -7.30
CA MET A 130 10.62 4.90 -6.01
C MET A 130 11.63 6.05 -6.11
N PRO A 131 11.58 7.04 -5.21
CA PRO A 131 12.63 8.03 -5.08
C PRO A 131 13.83 7.35 -4.40
N LEU A 132 14.75 6.82 -5.22
CA LEU A 132 16.04 6.26 -4.77
C LEU A 132 17.07 7.36 -4.59
#